data_AF-A0A0F2LL49-F1
#
_entry.id   AF-A0A0F2LL49-F1
#
_cell.length_a   1.000
_cell.length_b   1.000
_cell.length_c   1.000
_cell.angle_alpha   90.00
_cell.angle_beta   90.00
_cell.angle_gamma   90.00
#
_symmetry.space_group_name_H-M   'P 1'
#
loop_
_entity.id
_entity.type
_entity.pdbx_description
1 polymer ?
#
loop_
_entity_poly.entity_id
_entity_poly.type
_entity_poly.pdbx_seq_one_letter_code
_entity_poly.pdbx_strand_id
1 'polypeptide(L)'
;MEVVLVALTREGKVVEKVFLTKRGLVDVQKGEGFLSISLEGLNCVERQGVTLVNGEEVDAKCVDVVKEKVKCVDELLKGFDVCSRGDLVEQVKLLDEKVKYVVYVVQEDEVIPFTGNHEMDSLGFRIVEEYKRKYKQVQ
;
A
#
# COMPACT_ATOMS: atom_id res chain seq x y z
N MET A 1 -7.23 13.92 3.21
CA MET A 1 -6.67 12.55 3.13
C MET A 1 -5.48 12.64 2.22
N GLU A 2 -4.38 12.05 2.63
CA GLU A 2 -3.11 12.23 1.97
C GLU A 2 -2.48 10.87 1.70
N VAL A 3 -1.90 10.69 0.53
CA VAL A 3 -1.10 9.51 0.22
C VAL A 3 0.27 9.72 0.85
N VAL A 4 0.71 8.80 1.69
CA VAL A 4 2.01 8.89 2.38
C VAL A 4 3.04 7.92 1.81
N LEU A 5 2.59 6.79 1.25
CA LEU A 5 3.44 5.80 0.61
C LEU A 5 2.78 5.27 -0.67
N VAL A 6 3.58 5.02 -1.70
CA VAL A 6 3.17 4.35 -2.94
C VAL A 6 4.22 3.30 -3.30
N ALA A 7 3.84 2.03 -3.42
CA ALA A 7 4.72 1.03 -4.00
C ALA A 7 4.45 0.85 -5.48
N LEU A 8 5.51 0.89 -6.29
CA LEU A 8 5.49 0.75 -7.74
C LEU A 8 6.31 -0.47 -8.15
N THR A 9 5.72 -1.35 -8.97
CA THR A 9 6.50 -2.40 -9.65
C THR A 9 7.45 -1.79 -10.67
N ARG A 10 8.38 -2.60 -11.16
CA ARG A 10 9.28 -2.18 -12.24
C ARG A 10 8.54 -1.78 -13.52
N GLU A 11 7.38 -2.34 -13.80
CA GLU A 11 6.54 -1.93 -14.95
C GLU A 11 5.80 -0.60 -14.71
N GLY A 12 5.96 0.02 -13.54
CA GLY A 12 5.28 1.25 -13.16
C GLY A 12 3.86 1.04 -12.65
N LYS A 13 3.47 -0.19 -12.28
CA LYS A 13 2.15 -0.48 -11.71
C LYS A 13 2.14 -0.19 -10.22
N VAL A 14 1.12 0.49 -9.73
CA VAL A 14 0.91 0.67 -8.28
C VAL A 14 0.41 -0.66 -7.70
N VAL A 15 1.07 -1.14 -6.64
CA VAL A 15 0.69 -2.39 -5.94
C VAL A 15 0.38 -2.17 -4.46
N GLU A 16 0.84 -1.07 -3.89
CA GLU A 16 0.51 -0.65 -2.52
C GLU A 16 0.31 0.86 -2.48
N LYS A 17 -0.67 1.31 -1.70
CA LYS A 17 -0.80 2.70 -1.27
C LYS A 17 -1.19 2.76 0.18
N VAL A 18 -0.52 3.65 0.90
CA VAL A 18 -0.88 3.98 2.27
C VAL A 18 -1.45 5.38 2.31
N PHE A 19 -2.63 5.49 2.91
CA PHE A 19 -3.37 6.74 3.05
C PHE A 19 -3.45 7.15 4.51
N LEU A 20 -3.15 8.41 4.79
CA LEU A 20 -3.42 9.03 6.06
C LEU A 20 -4.86 9.57 6.09
N THR A 21 -5.65 9.07 7.04
CA THR A 21 -7.02 9.49 7.28
C THR A 21 -7.17 10.03 8.71
N LYS A 22 -8.30 10.68 9.01
CA LYS A 22 -8.62 11.09 10.39
C LYS A 22 -8.75 9.93 11.37
N ARG A 23 -8.91 8.69 10.89
CA ARG A 23 -9.07 7.48 11.69
C ARG A 23 -7.79 6.62 11.72
N GLY A 24 -6.66 7.19 11.28
CA GLY A 24 -5.39 6.48 11.19
C GLY A 24 -5.02 6.12 9.75
N LEU A 25 -4.01 5.26 9.63
CA LEU A 25 -3.50 4.79 8.35
C LEU A 25 -4.37 3.69 7.77
N VAL A 26 -4.70 3.83 6.48
CA VAL A 26 -5.28 2.78 5.66
C VAL A 26 -4.21 2.31 4.69
N ASP A 27 -3.76 1.08 4.86
CA ASP A 27 -2.80 0.41 3.97
C ASP A 27 -3.59 -0.46 2.99
N VAL A 28 -3.48 -0.17 1.69
CA VAL A 28 -4.16 -0.90 0.63
C VAL A 28 -3.11 -1.53 -0.27
N GLN A 29 -3.20 -2.85 -0.43
CA GLN A 29 -2.41 -3.59 -1.42
C GLN A 29 -3.36 -4.22 -2.43
N LYS A 30 -3.03 -4.12 -3.72
CA LYS A 30 -3.89 -4.60 -4.80
C LYS A 30 -3.05 -5.28 -5.86
N GLY A 31 -3.53 -6.43 -6.31
CA GLY A 31 -2.91 -7.22 -7.36
C GLY A 31 -3.95 -7.99 -8.16
N GLU A 32 -3.50 -8.82 -9.08
CA GLU A 32 -4.38 -9.66 -9.86
C GLU A 32 -5.09 -10.70 -8.96
N GLY A 33 -6.40 -10.58 -8.82
CA GLY A 33 -7.22 -11.45 -7.95
C GLY A 33 -6.93 -11.31 -6.45
N PHE A 34 -6.28 -10.21 -6.04
CA PHE A 34 -5.90 -9.94 -4.66
C PHE A 34 -6.20 -8.49 -4.27
N LEU A 35 -6.82 -8.30 -3.11
CA LEU A 35 -6.98 -7.01 -2.46
C LEU A 35 -6.76 -7.20 -0.97
N SER A 36 -5.91 -6.40 -0.37
CA SER A 36 -5.74 -6.32 1.07
C SER A 36 -5.97 -4.88 1.51
N ILE A 37 -6.76 -4.70 2.56
CA ILE A 37 -6.99 -3.42 3.20
C ILE A 37 -6.79 -3.59 4.70
N SER A 38 -5.82 -2.87 5.24
CA SER A 38 -5.49 -2.86 6.66
C SER A 38 -5.73 -1.49 7.26
N LEU A 39 -6.39 -1.46 8.41
CA LEU A 39 -6.68 -0.28 9.23
C LEU A 39 -6.77 -0.74 10.69
N GLU A 40 -6.02 -0.11 11.60
CA GLU A 40 -6.09 -0.29 13.07
C GLU A 40 -7.00 -1.43 13.60
N GLY A 41 -6.42 -2.61 13.84
CA GLY A 41 -7.13 -3.78 14.38
C GLY A 41 -8.07 -4.49 13.39
N LEU A 42 -8.09 -4.06 12.13
CA LEU A 42 -8.77 -4.70 11.01
C LEU A 42 -7.75 -4.97 9.90
N ASN A 43 -7.61 -6.22 9.54
CA ASN A 43 -6.93 -6.65 8.32
C ASN A 43 -7.94 -7.44 7.49
N CYS A 44 -8.28 -6.93 6.32
CA CYS A 44 -9.17 -7.62 5.40
C CYS A 44 -8.42 -7.99 4.14
N VAL A 45 -8.49 -9.26 3.75
CA VAL A 45 -7.84 -9.79 2.54
C VAL A 45 -8.87 -10.52 1.67
N GLU A 46 -9.05 -10.07 0.44
CA GLU A 46 -9.71 -10.82 -0.64
C GLU A 46 -8.66 -11.52 -1.48
N ARG A 47 -8.83 -12.82 -1.69
CA ARG A 47 -7.98 -13.61 -2.59
C ARG A 47 -8.80 -14.71 -3.24
N GLN A 48 -8.79 -14.76 -4.57
CA GLN A 48 -9.44 -15.84 -5.35
C GLN A 48 -10.91 -16.07 -4.98
N GLY A 49 -11.64 -15.01 -4.63
CA GLY A 49 -13.06 -15.07 -4.27
C GLY A 49 -13.35 -15.40 -2.80
N VAL A 50 -12.31 -15.61 -1.98
CA VAL A 50 -12.43 -15.75 -0.52
C VAL A 50 -12.08 -14.44 0.15
N THR A 51 -12.88 -14.02 1.12
CA THR A 51 -12.59 -12.85 1.97
C THR A 51 -12.26 -13.29 3.38
N LEU A 52 -11.12 -12.84 3.89
CA LEU A 52 -10.68 -13.06 5.26
C LEU A 52 -10.64 -11.73 6.02
N VAL A 53 -11.30 -11.66 7.16
CA VAL A 53 -11.23 -10.54 8.10
C VAL A 53 -10.53 -11.01 9.36
N ASN A 54 -9.37 -10.43 9.66
CA ASN A 54 -8.52 -10.82 10.79
C ASN A 54 -8.19 -12.33 10.82
N GLY A 55 -8.18 -12.97 9.64
CA GLY A 55 -7.93 -14.41 9.49
C GLY A 55 -9.17 -15.29 9.46
N GLU A 56 -10.36 -14.74 9.69
CA GLU A 56 -11.64 -15.47 9.62
C GLU A 56 -12.34 -15.25 8.29
N GLU A 57 -12.87 -16.32 7.69
CA GLU A 57 -13.63 -16.23 6.45
C GLU A 57 -15.00 -15.59 6.68
N VAL A 58 -15.37 -14.64 5.82
CA VAL A 58 -16.64 -13.93 5.88
C VAL A 58 -17.33 -13.89 4.52
N ASP A 59 -18.66 -13.91 4.52
CA ASP A 59 -19.48 -13.70 3.32
C ASP A 59 -19.73 -12.21 3.08
N ALA A 60 -18.65 -11.47 2.84
CA ALA A 60 -18.67 -10.05 2.51
C ALA A 60 -17.43 -9.68 1.69
N LYS A 61 -17.46 -8.55 0.98
CA LYS A 61 -16.26 -7.98 0.35
C LYS A 61 -15.49 -7.11 1.34
N CYS A 62 -14.17 -7.06 1.22
CA CYS A 62 -13.31 -6.20 2.02
C CYS A 62 -13.68 -4.73 1.93
N VAL A 63 -14.07 -4.26 0.74
CA VAL A 63 -14.52 -2.88 0.57
C VAL A 63 -15.73 -2.60 1.47
N ASP A 64 -16.71 -3.51 1.49
CA ASP A 64 -17.93 -3.35 2.27
C ASP A 64 -17.64 -3.39 3.78
N VAL A 65 -16.80 -4.34 4.23
CA VAL A 65 -16.36 -4.45 5.64
C VAL A 65 -15.63 -3.17 6.09
N VAL A 66 -14.69 -2.68 5.28
CA VAL A 66 -13.91 -1.49 5.63
C VAL A 66 -14.76 -0.23 5.59
N LYS A 67 -15.77 -0.17 4.72
CA LYS A 67 -16.64 1.01 4.54
C LYS A 67 -17.42 1.38 5.81
N GLU A 68 -17.72 0.42 6.66
CA GLU A 68 -18.29 0.67 8.00
C GLU A 68 -17.37 1.53 8.87
N LYS A 69 -16.05 1.38 8.71
CA LYS A 69 -15.04 2.16 9.43
C LYS A 69 -14.50 3.36 8.65
N VAL A 70 -14.43 3.29 7.33
CA VAL A 70 -13.90 4.35 6.46
C VAL A 70 -14.90 4.59 5.33
N LYS A 71 -15.83 5.53 5.55
CA LYS A 71 -16.92 5.81 4.60
C LYS A 71 -16.44 6.17 3.19
N CYS A 72 -15.23 6.71 3.05
CA CYS A 72 -14.62 7.13 1.80
C CYS A 72 -13.68 6.07 1.17
N VAL A 73 -13.76 4.80 1.57
CA VAL A 73 -12.91 3.73 1.00
C VAL A 73 -13.10 3.56 -0.52
N ASP A 74 -14.31 3.78 -1.04
CA ASP A 74 -14.54 3.72 -2.49
C ASP A 74 -13.75 4.81 -3.25
N GLU A 75 -13.67 6.01 -2.67
CA GLU A 75 -12.89 7.12 -3.23
C GLU A 75 -11.39 6.82 -3.19
N LEU A 76 -10.91 6.17 -2.12
CA LEU A 76 -9.53 5.68 -2.02
C LEU A 76 -9.18 4.73 -3.16
N LEU A 77 -10.08 3.80 -3.47
CA LEU A 77 -9.85 2.77 -4.48
C LEU A 77 -9.98 3.28 -5.91
N LYS A 78 -10.84 4.29 -6.15
CA LYS A 78 -11.04 4.87 -7.50
C LYS A 78 -9.76 5.47 -8.09
N GLY A 79 -8.88 6.02 -7.25
CA GLY A 79 -7.59 6.59 -7.66
C GLY A 79 -6.39 5.69 -7.38
N PHE A 80 -6.60 4.41 -7.01
CA PHE A 80 -5.52 3.56 -6.53
C PHE A 80 -4.39 3.40 -7.55
N ASP A 81 -4.72 3.18 -8.82
CA ASP A 81 -3.72 2.85 -9.84
C ASP A 81 -2.89 4.07 -10.31
N VAL A 82 -3.17 5.29 -9.81
CA VAL A 82 -2.52 6.55 -10.25
C VAL A 82 -1.40 6.99 -9.30
N CYS A 83 -0.16 7.08 -9.77
CA CYS A 83 0.91 7.76 -9.01
C CYS A 83 0.95 9.26 -9.33
N SER A 84 1.08 10.13 -8.32
CA SER A 84 1.22 11.58 -8.52
C SER A 84 2.57 11.98 -9.13
N ARG A 85 3.63 11.21 -8.87
CA ARG A 85 4.94 11.32 -9.52
C ARG A 85 4.95 10.50 -10.82
N GLY A 86 4.37 11.04 -11.88
CA GLY A 86 4.35 10.39 -13.19
C GLY A 86 5.74 10.17 -13.79
N ASP A 87 6.69 11.04 -13.46
CA ASP A 87 8.11 10.89 -13.81
C ASP A 87 8.72 9.65 -13.14
N LEU A 88 8.38 9.39 -11.87
CA LEU A 88 8.86 8.22 -11.14
C LEU A 88 8.34 6.92 -11.79
N VAL A 89 7.10 6.90 -12.28
CA VAL A 89 6.52 5.75 -13.00
C VAL A 89 7.35 5.37 -14.23
N GLU A 90 7.94 6.35 -14.92
CA GLU A 90 8.84 6.08 -16.04
C GLU A 90 10.25 5.73 -15.57
N GLN A 91 10.76 6.38 -14.52
CA GLN A 91 12.10 6.11 -13.97
C GLN A 91 12.23 4.68 -13.44
N VAL A 92 11.20 4.13 -12.78
CA VAL A 92 11.26 2.76 -12.22
C VAL A 92 11.46 1.69 -13.29
N LYS A 93 10.99 1.94 -14.52
CA LYS A 93 11.16 1.04 -15.67
C LYS A 93 12.61 0.96 -16.15
N LEU A 94 13.41 2.00 -15.85
CA LEU A 94 14.81 2.12 -16.25
C LEU A 94 15.78 1.61 -15.19
N LEU A 95 15.29 1.25 -13.99
CA LEU A 95 16.13 0.74 -12.92
C LEU A 95 16.72 -0.64 -13.26
N ASP A 96 17.80 -0.99 -12.54
CA ASP A 96 18.46 -2.29 -12.62
C ASP A 96 17.45 -3.45 -12.51
N GLU A 97 17.69 -4.51 -13.26
CA GLU A 97 16.77 -5.65 -13.34
C GLU A 97 16.59 -6.43 -12.05
N LYS A 98 17.50 -6.26 -11.11
CA LYS A 98 17.38 -6.82 -9.77
C LYS A 98 16.30 -6.10 -8.96
N VAL A 99 15.94 -4.86 -9.29
CA VAL A 99 14.87 -4.13 -8.60
C VAL A 99 13.52 -4.74 -8.97
N LYS A 100 12.82 -5.28 -7.98
CA LYS A 100 11.50 -5.88 -8.12
C LYS A 100 10.38 -4.83 -8.05
N TYR A 101 10.50 -3.94 -7.07
CA TYR A 101 9.60 -2.82 -6.86
C TYR A 101 10.32 -1.73 -6.06
N VAL A 102 9.73 -0.54 -6.01
CA VAL A 102 10.18 0.56 -5.17
C VAL A 102 9.04 1.03 -4.28
N VAL A 103 9.37 1.58 -3.13
CA VAL A 103 8.42 2.32 -2.29
C VAL A 103 8.80 3.80 -2.31
N TYR A 104 7.86 4.64 -2.73
CA TYR A 104 7.95 6.08 -2.72
C TYR A 104 7.34 6.64 -1.43
N VAL A 105 8.14 7.36 -0.64
CA VAL A 105 7.74 8.07 0.58
C VAL A 105 7.40 9.50 0.20
N VAL A 106 6.09 9.81 0.15
CA VAL A 106 5.60 11.02 -0.53
C VAL A 106 6.03 12.31 0.16
N GLN A 107 6.02 12.36 1.48
CA GLN A 107 6.34 13.60 2.21
C GLN A 107 7.83 13.97 2.14
N GLU A 108 8.72 12.97 2.09
CA GLU A 108 10.17 13.16 2.11
C GLU A 108 10.78 13.18 0.69
N ASP A 109 9.96 12.92 -0.33
CA ASP A 109 10.40 12.69 -1.71
C ASP A 109 11.48 11.59 -1.85
N GLU A 110 11.39 10.54 -1.03
CA GLU A 110 12.37 9.44 -0.99
C GLU A 110 11.88 8.19 -1.75
N VAL A 111 12.81 7.50 -2.41
CA VAL A 111 12.54 6.24 -3.12
C VAL A 111 13.41 5.12 -2.53
N ILE A 112 12.76 4.05 -2.06
CA ILE A 112 13.41 2.91 -1.42
C ILE A 112 13.26 1.69 -2.36
N PRO A 113 14.35 1.17 -2.94
CA PRO A 113 14.29 0.01 -3.84
C PRO A 113 14.29 -1.31 -3.09
N PHE A 114 13.51 -2.28 -3.58
CA PHE A 114 13.48 -3.66 -3.12
C PHE A 114 13.98 -4.58 -4.23
N THR A 115 15.00 -5.38 -3.94
CA THR A 115 15.80 -6.09 -4.94
C THR A 115 15.70 -7.62 -4.84
N GLY A 116 15.05 -8.15 -3.81
CA GLY A 116 15.08 -9.57 -3.50
C GLY A 116 16.34 -10.02 -2.76
N ASN A 117 17.28 -9.11 -2.50
CA ASN A 117 18.36 -9.37 -1.55
C ASN A 117 17.79 -9.25 -0.13
N HIS A 118 17.83 -10.34 0.62
CA HIS A 118 17.19 -10.43 1.94
C HIS A 118 17.62 -9.32 2.91
N GLU A 119 18.91 -8.97 2.96
CA GLU A 119 19.42 -7.97 3.90
C GLU A 119 18.95 -6.56 3.52
N MET A 120 19.06 -6.21 2.24
CA MET A 120 18.61 -4.91 1.72
C MET A 120 17.10 -4.75 1.84
N ASP A 121 16.34 -5.79 1.49
CA ASP A 121 14.88 -5.77 1.59
C ASP A 121 14.44 -5.69 3.06
N SER A 122 15.15 -6.36 3.98
CA SER A 122 14.89 -6.25 5.42
C SER A 122 15.13 -4.84 5.95
N LEU A 123 16.19 -4.18 5.48
CA LEU A 123 16.46 -2.78 5.84
C LEU A 123 15.39 -1.85 5.27
N GLY A 124 15.06 -1.99 3.98
CA GLY A 124 14.01 -1.23 3.32
C GLY A 124 12.66 -1.38 4.03
N PHE A 125 12.29 -2.61 4.40
CA PHE A 125 11.08 -2.90 5.16
C PHE A 125 11.07 -2.16 6.51
N ARG A 126 12.19 -2.17 7.26
CA ARG A 126 12.29 -1.44 8.53
C ARG A 126 12.10 0.07 8.34
N ILE A 127 12.69 0.65 7.30
CA ILE A 127 12.54 2.08 7.00
C ILE A 127 11.07 2.41 6.69
N VAL A 128 10.43 1.63 5.83
CA VAL A 128 9.01 1.80 5.47
C VAL A 128 8.10 1.66 6.70
N GLU A 129 8.34 0.66 7.55
CA GLU A 129 7.57 0.46 8.77
C GLU A 129 7.75 1.61 9.78
N GLU A 130 8.97 2.15 9.93
CA GLU A 130 9.21 3.34 10.76
C GLU A 130 8.44 4.56 10.23
N TYR A 131 8.40 4.76 8.91
CA TYR A 131 7.56 5.80 8.31
C TYR A 131 6.08 5.58 8.64
N LYS A 132 5.55 4.36 8.47
CA LYS A 132 4.16 4.04 8.84
C LYS A 132 3.91 4.30 10.34
N ARG A 133 4.86 4.01 11.22
CA ARG A 133 4.74 4.25 12.67
C ARG A 133 4.67 5.74 13.01
N LYS A 134 5.49 6.58 12.38
CA LYS A 134 5.46 8.04 12.61
C LYS A 134 4.04 8.59 12.44
N TYR A 135 3.34 8.20 11.37
CA TYR A 135 1.97 8.65 11.14
C TYR A 135 0.90 8.03 12.06
N LYS A 136 1.21 6.91 12.74
CA LYS A 136 0.33 6.35 13.78
C LYS A 136 0.42 7.12 15.10
N GLN A 137 1.51 7.84 15.35
CA GLN A 137 1.74 8.59 16.60
C GLN A 137 1.31 10.06 16.52
N VAL A 138 0.95 10.56 15.33
CA VAL A 138 0.41 11.92 15.15
C VAL A 138 -1.12 11.87 15.27
N GLN A 139 -1.63 11.60 16.49
CA GLN A 139 -3.01 11.86 16.89
C GLN A 139 -3.08 12.31 18.35
#